data_AF-A0A969Y184-F1
#
_entry.id   AF-A0A969Y184-F1
#
_cell.length_a   1.000
_cell.length_b   1.000
_cell.length_c   1.000
_cell.angle_alpha   90.00
_cell.angle_beta   90.00
_cell.angle_gamma   90.00
#
_symmetry.space_group_name_H-M   'P 1'
#
loop_
_entity.id
_entity.type
_entity.pdbx_description
1 polymer ?
#
loop_
_entity_poly.entity_id
_entity_poly.type
_entity_poly.pdbx_seq_one_letter_code
_entity_poly.pdbx_strand_id
1 'polypeptide(L)'
;MKTFTDAAGRTWTLTLNLGTAMGVKEALGVDLLQPETGDPPLLTRLGTDEMLLGEVLCAMLAGQFETHKVTAEDVRNSFDGQTLLAAQKAFYEEMIGFFRSRGRNDRAKAVAKQMAMIDAAVTAIETRIDGIDVEA
;
A
#
# COMPACT_ATOMS: atom_id res chain seq x y z
N MET A 1 5.05 3.31 12.85
CA MET A 1 5.04 4.47 11.95
C MET A 1 6.12 4.28 10.89
N LYS A 2 5.79 4.58 9.64
CA LYS A 2 6.70 4.56 8.49
C LYS A 2 6.53 5.84 7.69
N THR A 3 7.57 6.28 7.00
CA THR A 3 7.55 7.53 6.24
C THR A 3 8.02 7.32 4.82
N PHE A 4 7.52 8.15 3.91
CA PHE A 4 8.00 8.23 2.54
C PHE A 4 7.94 9.69 2.05
N THR A 5 8.59 9.99 0.93
CA THR A 5 8.57 11.32 0.32
C THR A 5 7.91 11.22 -1.05
N ASP A 6 7.05 12.19 -1.37
CA ASP A 6 6.41 12.25 -2.69
C ASP A 6 7.20 13.06 -3.72
N ALA A 7 6.72 13.06 -4.97
CA ALA A 7 7.32 13.81 -6.07
C ALA A 7 7.36 15.33 -5.85
N ALA A 8 6.56 15.88 -4.93
CA ALA A 8 6.57 17.28 -4.55
C ALA A 8 7.52 17.58 -3.37
N GLY A 9 8.26 16.58 -2.89
CA GLY A 9 9.21 16.71 -1.77
C GLY A 9 8.56 16.71 -0.39
N ARG A 10 7.27 16.39 -0.27
CA ARG A 10 6.56 16.32 1.01
C ARG A 10 6.83 14.98 1.67
N THR A 11 7.17 15.00 2.95
CA THR A 11 7.32 13.78 3.76
C THR A 11 5.99 13.41 4.40
N TRP A 12 5.51 12.21 4.10
CA TRP A 12 4.28 11.64 4.60
C TRP A 12 4.55 10.61 5.68
N THR A 13 3.70 10.53 6.70
CA THR A 13 3.75 9.51 7.75
C THR A 13 2.59 8.54 7.65
N LEU A 14 2.87 7.26 7.41
CA LEU A 14 1.90 6.17 7.49
C LEU A 14 1.89 5.59 8.91
N THR A 15 0.70 5.58 9.50
CA THR A 15 0.44 4.99 10.82
C THR A 15 -0.81 4.12 10.73
N LEU A 16 -0.69 2.85 11.10
CA LEU A 16 -1.85 1.97 11.28
C LEU A 16 -2.22 1.93 12.75
N ASN A 17 -3.35 2.53 13.09
CA ASN A 17 -3.97 2.48 14.41
C ASN A 17 -5.48 2.29 14.23
N LEU A 18 -6.23 2.19 15.34
CA LEU A 18 -7.68 1.99 15.25
C LEU A 18 -8.38 3.14 14.51
N GLY A 19 -7.96 4.38 14.73
CA GLY A 19 -8.54 5.56 14.08
C GLY A 19 -8.30 5.57 12.57
N THR A 20 -7.07 5.29 12.12
CA THR A 20 -6.77 5.22 10.68
C THR A 20 -7.46 4.04 10.01
N ALA A 21 -7.54 2.89 10.67
CA ALA A 21 -8.29 1.74 10.16
C ALA A 21 -9.80 2.02 10.05
N MET A 22 -10.40 2.69 11.04
CA MET A 22 -11.81 3.09 11.00
C MET A 22 -12.07 4.12 9.89
N GLY A 23 -11.20 5.12 9.75
CA GLY A 23 -11.32 6.13 8.69
C GLY A 23 -11.27 5.52 7.29
N VAL A 24 -10.36 4.56 7.05
CA VAL A 24 -10.29 3.83 5.78
C VAL A 24 -11.56 2.99 5.55
N LYS A 25 -12.05 2.32 6.59
CA LYS A 25 -13.27 1.51 6.49
C LYS A 25 -14.51 2.34 6.21
N GLU A 26 -14.63 3.51 6.83
CA GLU A 26 -15.73 4.46 6.59
C GLU A 26 -15.67 5.05 5.18
N ALA A 27 -14.49 5.46 4.73
CA ALA A 27 -14.33 6.09 3.43
C ALA A 27 -14.48 5.12 2.25
N LEU A 28 -13.96 3.89 2.37
CA LEU A 28 -13.77 2.97 1.24
C LEU A 28 -14.46 1.61 1.43
N GLY A 29 -15.02 1.32 2.60
CA GLY A 29 -15.52 -0.02 2.94
C GLY A 29 -14.42 -1.07 3.11
N VAL A 30 -13.15 -0.65 3.20
CA VAL A 30 -11.98 -1.54 3.30
C VAL A 30 -11.58 -1.76 4.75
N ASP A 31 -11.59 -3.02 5.21
CA ASP A 31 -11.15 -3.37 6.55
C ASP A 31 -9.66 -3.79 6.56
N LEU A 32 -8.78 -2.82 6.80
CA LEU A 32 -7.33 -3.06 6.90
C LEU A 32 -6.95 -4.02 8.02
N LEU A 33 -7.84 -4.27 9.00
CA LEU A 33 -7.61 -5.21 10.09
C LEU A 33 -8.05 -6.63 9.74
N GLN A 34 -8.53 -6.88 8.53
CA GLN A 34 -8.89 -8.21 8.02
C GLN A 34 -8.26 -8.49 6.64
N PRO A 35 -6.91 -8.42 6.53
CA PRO A 35 -6.18 -8.53 5.26
C PRO A 35 -6.44 -9.82 4.47
N GLU A 36 -6.84 -10.89 5.16
CA GLU A 36 -7.13 -12.21 4.59
C GLU A 36 -8.55 -12.37 4.03
N THR A 37 -9.44 -11.40 4.28
CA THR A 37 -10.86 -11.53 3.92
C THR A 37 -11.15 -11.04 2.50
N GLY A 38 -12.24 -11.55 1.92
CA GLY A 38 -12.65 -11.27 0.53
C GLY A 38 -12.18 -12.34 -0.45
N ASP A 39 -12.67 -12.24 -1.68
CA ASP A 39 -12.27 -13.10 -2.81
C ASP A 39 -12.09 -12.23 -4.08
N PRO A 40 -10.85 -11.98 -4.53
CA PRO A 40 -9.59 -12.39 -3.90
C PRO A 40 -9.34 -11.66 -2.56
N PRO A 41 -8.49 -12.21 -1.66
CA PRO A 41 -8.17 -11.58 -0.37
C PRO A 41 -7.74 -10.13 -0.50
N LEU A 42 -8.06 -9.29 0.50
CA LEU A 42 -7.71 -7.86 0.49
C LEU A 42 -6.23 -7.61 0.19
N LEU A 43 -5.30 -8.38 0.77
CA LEU A 43 -3.88 -8.25 0.46
C LEU A 43 -3.52 -8.51 -1.01
N THR A 44 -4.24 -9.42 -1.66
CA THR A 44 -4.06 -9.66 -3.09
C THR A 44 -4.56 -8.47 -3.90
N ARG A 45 -5.72 -7.92 -3.55
CA ARG A 45 -6.28 -6.74 -4.20
C ARG A 45 -5.35 -5.53 -4.06
N LEU A 46 -4.87 -5.23 -2.84
CA LEU A 46 -3.93 -4.13 -2.58
C LEU A 46 -2.59 -4.29 -3.31
N GLY A 47 -2.23 -5.50 -3.71
CA GLY A 47 -1.01 -5.79 -4.47
C GLY A 47 -1.17 -5.77 -5.99
N THR A 48 -2.40 -5.77 -6.50
CA THR A 48 -2.70 -5.94 -7.94
C THR A 48 -3.64 -4.87 -8.51
N ASP A 49 -4.19 -4.02 -7.66
CA ASP A 49 -5.05 -2.89 -8.00
C ASP A 49 -4.41 -1.60 -7.47
N GLU A 50 -3.69 -0.90 -8.34
CA GLU A 50 -2.98 0.33 -8.01
C GLU A 50 -3.94 1.45 -7.59
N MET A 51 -5.16 1.45 -8.13
CA MET A 51 -6.17 2.46 -7.80
C MET A 51 -6.67 2.25 -6.38
N LEU A 52 -7.02 1.01 -6.01
CA LEU A 52 -7.40 0.67 -4.64
C LEU A 52 -6.28 0.98 -3.64
N LEU A 53 -5.04 0.62 -3.97
CA LEU A 53 -3.88 0.92 -3.13
C LEU A 53 -3.72 2.44 -2.95
N GLY A 54 -3.81 3.21 -4.03
CA GLY A 54 -3.72 4.67 -4.01
C GLY A 54 -4.82 5.31 -3.16
N GLU A 55 -6.07 4.85 -3.29
CA GLU A 55 -7.20 5.35 -2.48
C GLU A 55 -7.02 5.05 -0.99
N VAL A 56 -6.58 3.83 -0.64
CA VAL A 56 -6.28 3.46 0.76
C VAL A 56 -5.17 4.33 1.33
N LEU A 57 -4.08 4.53 0.59
CA LEU A 57 -2.99 5.40 1.00
C LEU A 57 -3.48 6.84 1.22
N CYS A 58 -4.26 7.39 0.29
CA CYS A 58 -4.84 8.73 0.42
C CYS A 58 -5.75 8.83 1.67
N ALA A 59 -6.60 7.84 1.92
CA ALA A 59 -7.47 7.80 3.09
C ALA A 59 -6.67 7.75 4.41
N MET A 60 -5.58 6.98 4.45
CA MET A 60 -4.68 6.95 5.62
C MET A 60 -3.95 8.27 5.86
N LEU A 61 -3.68 9.05 4.81
CA LEU A 61 -2.95 10.30 4.87
C LEU A 61 -3.86 11.53 5.01
N ALA A 62 -5.18 11.38 4.93
CA ALA A 62 -6.14 12.49 4.89
C ALA A 62 -5.94 13.52 6.01
N GLY A 63 -5.62 13.08 7.23
CA GLY A 63 -5.36 13.97 8.37
C GLY A 63 -4.10 14.84 8.23
N GLN A 64 -3.20 14.52 7.30
CA GLN A 64 -1.98 15.31 7.03
C GLN A 64 -2.19 16.35 5.92
N PHE A 65 -3.32 16.33 5.20
CA PHE A 65 -3.57 17.21 4.06
C PHE A 65 -3.59 18.68 4.48
N GLU A 66 -4.24 18.99 5.60
CA GLU A 66 -4.28 20.36 6.16
C GLU A 66 -2.89 20.85 6.55
N THR A 67 -2.06 19.97 7.13
CA THR A 67 -0.69 20.31 7.56
C THR A 67 0.20 20.61 6.36
N HIS A 68 0.06 19.85 5.28
CA HIS A 68 0.79 20.08 4.04
C HIS A 68 0.14 21.14 3.13
N LYS A 69 -1.02 21.68 3.51
CA LYS A 69 -1.81 22.68 2.75
C LYS A 69 -2.16 22.22 1.34
N VAL A 70 -2.62 20.97 1.21
CA VAL A 70 -2.85 20.32 -0.08
C VAL A 70 -4.25 19.73 -0.14
N THR A 71 -4.83 19.70 -1.33
CA THR A 71 -6.10 19.03 -1.57
C THR A 71 -5.89 17.53 -1.80
N ALA A 72 -6.98 16.76 -1.72
CA ALA A 72 -6.91 15.34 -2.08
C ALA A 72 -6.47 15.12 -3.54
N GLU A 73 -6.79 16.06 -4.44
CA GLU A 73 -6.34 16.03 -5.83
C GLU A 73 -4.83 16.27 -5.94
N ASP A 74 -4.29 17.26 -5.22
CA ASP A 74 -2.84 17.52 -5.18
C ASP A 74 -2.04 16.32 -4.66
N VAL A 75 -2.62 15.55 -3.74
CA VAL A 75 -2.00 14.33 -3.22
C VAL A 75 -2.01 13.25 -4.30
N ARG A 76 -3.16 12.97 -4.92
CA ARG A 76 -3.24 11.98 -6.02
C ARG A 76 -2.32 12.32 -7.19
N ASN A 77 -2.25 13.60 -7.57
CA ASN A 77 -1.37 14.06 -8.65
C ASN A 77 0.13 13.91 -8.32
N SER A 78 0.49 13.82 -7.04
CA SER A 78 1.88 13.61 -6.62
C SER A 78 2.29 12.14 -6.49
N PHE A 79 1.32 11.22 -6.55
CA PHE A 79 1.57 9.78 -6.48
C PHE A 79 1.99 9.25 -7.85
N ASP A 80 3.18 9.66 -8.29
CA ASP A 80 3.84 9.04 -9.43
C ASP A 80 4.29 7.60 -9.11
N GLY A 81 4.81 6.86 -10.10
CA GLY A 81 5.19 5.46 -9.91
C GLY A 81 6.22 5.25 -8.79
N GLN A 82 7.16 6.17 -8.62
CA GLN A 82 8.17 6.08 -7.56
C GLN A 82 7.58 6.38 -6.17
N THR A 83 6.72 7.40 -6.09
CA THR A 83 6.01 7.76 -4.87
C THR A 83 5.08 6.62 -4.44
N LEU A 84 4.33 6.04 -5.37
CA LEU A 84 3.42 4.93 -5.09
C LEU A 84 4.20 3.70 -4.61
N LEU A 85 5.34 3.37 -5.23
CA LEU A 85 6.21 2.28 -4.79
C LEU A 85 6.78 2.53 -3.38
N ALA A 86 7.24 3.75 -3.09
CA ALA A 86 7.76 4.10 -1.77
C ALA A 86 6.66 4.05 -0.70
N ALA A 87 5.48 4.58 -1.01
CA ALA A 87 4.31 4.55 -0.15
C ALA A 87 3.84 3.11 0.12
N GLN A 88 3.82 2.26 -0.91
CA GLN A 88 3.47 0.84 -0.80
C GLN A 88 4.42 0.10 0.14
N LYS A 89 5.73 0.29 0.01
CA LYS A 89 6.74 -0.31 0.92
C LYS A 89 6.50 0.13 2.36
N ALA A 90 6.36 1.44 2.58
CA ALA A 90 6.09 1.99 3.91
C ALA A 90 4.77 1.47 4.51
N PHE A 91 3.73 1.32 3.68
CA PHE A 91 2.43 0.79 4.08
C PHE A 91 2.51 -0.66 4.55
N TYR A 92 3.11 -1.55 3.76
CA TYR A 92 3.20 -2.95 4.16
C TYR A 92 4.11 -3.15 5.39
N GLU A 93 5.21 -2.40 5.50
CA GLU A 93 6.04 -2.42 6.72
C GLU A 93 5.25 -1.99 7.96
N GLU A 94 4.39 -0.99 7.82
CA GLU A 94 3.51 -0.53 8.90
C GLU A 94 2.46 -1.60 9.27
N MET A 95 1.84 -2.26 8.28
CA MET A 95 0.91 -3.38 8.53
C MET A 95 1.60 -4.52 9.28
N ILE A 96 2.80 -4.92 8.87
CA ILE A 96 3.59 -5.96 9.53
C ILE A 96 3.88 -5.57 10.99
N GLY A 97 4.32 -4.33 11.21
CA GLY A 97 4.61 -3.80 12.54
C GLY A 97 3.39 -3.81 13.46
N PHE A 98 2.24 -3.36 12.95
CA PHE A 98 0.97 -3.34 13.68
C PHE A 98 0.49 -4.74 14.06
N PHE A 99 0.47 -5.69 13.12
CA PHE A 99 0.00 -7.04 13.45
C PHE A 99 0.94 -7.77 14.41
N ARG A 100 2.26 -7.57 14.28
CA ARG A 100 3.24 -8.14 15.21
C ARG A 100 3.05 -7.60 16.62
N SER A 101 2.84 -6.29 16.79
CA SER A 101 2.60 -5.69 18.12
C SER A 101 1.29 -6.16 18.75
N ARG A 102 0.30 -6.55 17.94
CA ARG A 102 -0.96 -7.18 18.37
C ARG A 102 -0.84 -8.68 18.66
N GLY A 103 0.33 -9.30 18.50
CA GLY A 103 0.51 -10.75 18.63
C GLY A 103 -0.09 -11.56 17.47
N ARG A 104 -0.53 -10.90 16.40
CA ARG A 104 -1.11 -11.51 15.18
C ARG A 104 -0.01 -11.83 14.18
N ASN A 105 0.92 -12.69 14.60
CA ASN A 105 2.07 -13.10 13.79
C ASN A 105 1.66 -13.81 12.50
N ASP A 106 0.51 -14.47 12.49
CA ASP A 106 -0.14 -15.06 11.31
C ASP A 106 -0.36 -14.02 10.21
N ARG A 107 -0.98 -12.88 10.55
CA ARG A 107 -1.24 -11.79 9.59
C ARG A 107 0.03 -11.07 9.20
N ALA A 108 0.93 -10.79 10.15
CA ALA A 108 2.21 -10.18 9.83
C ALA A 108 3.01 -11.04 8.82
N LYS A 109 2.99 -12.37 8.98
CA LYS A 109 3.61 -13.31 8.04
C LYS A 109 2.91 -13.32 6.68
N ALA A 110 1.58 -13.28 6.65
CA ALA A 110 0.81 -13.23 5.40
C ALA A 110 1.15 -11.97 4.59
N VAL A 111 1.17 -10.78 5.24
CA VAL A 111 1.54 -9.51 4.59
C VAL A 111 2.96 -9.59 4.01
N ALA A 112 3.94 -10.02 4.81
CA ALA A 112 5.33 -10.13 4.36
C ALA A 112 5.49 -11.13 3.20
N LYS A 113 4.76 -12.26 3.25
CA LYS A 113 4.83 -13.27 2.18
C LYS A 113 4.18 -12.78 0.89
N GLN A 114 3.09 -12.01 0.98
CA GLN A 114 2.43 -11.43 -0.18
C GLN A 114 3.36 -10.46 -0.91
N MET A 115 4.04 -9.55 -0.19
CA MET A 115 5.03 -8.65 -0.80
C MET A 115 6.10 -9.43 -1.57
N ALA A 116 6.71 -10.41 -0.92
CA ALA A 116 7.76 -11.23 -1.54
C ALA A 116 7.23 -12.05 -2.73
N MET A 117 5.95 -12.44 -2.72
CA MET A 117 5.33 -13.15 -3.83
C MET A 117 5.12 -12.24 -5.04
N ILE A 118 4.65 -11.00 -4.82
CA ILE A 118 4.46 -10.01 -5.89
C ILE A 118 5.81 -9.70 -6.54
N ASP A 119 6.84 -9.39 -5.75
CA ASP A 119 8.19 -9.12 -6.27
C ASP A 119 8.70 -10.28 -7.12
N ALA A 120 8.59 -11.52 -6.60
CA ALA A 120 9.02 -12.70 -7.33
C ALA A 120 8.21 -12.95 -8.62
N ALA A 121 6.91 -12.67 -8.61
CA ALA A 121 6.05 -12.81 -9.78
C ALA A 121 6.40 -11.78 -10.87
N VAL A 122 6.63 -10.52 -10.49
CA VAL A 122 7.06 -9.45 -11.40
C VAL A 122 8.40 -9.83 -12.05
N THR A 123 9.41 -10.20 -11.26
CA THR A 123 10.72 -10.62 -11.81
C THR A 123 10.61 -11.81 -12.76
N ALA A 124 9.77 -12.79 -12.44
CA ALA A 124 9.55 -13.96 -13.29
C ALA A 124 8.86 -13.59 -14.61
N ILE A 125 7.91 -12.65 -14.58
CA ILE A 125 7.22 -12.16 -15.77
C ILE A 125 8.16 -11.32 -16.64
N GLU A 126 8.93 -10.40 -16.05
CA GLU A 126 9.95 -9.60 -16.76
C GLU A 126 10.94 -10.51 -17.48
N THR A 127 11.51 -11.49 -16.78
CA THR A 127 12.45 -12.47 -17.36
C THR A 127 11.81 -13.23 -18.54
N ARG A 128 10.53 -13.58 -18.42
CA ARG A 128 9.81 -14.27 -19.50
C ARG A 128 9.58 -13.34 -20.70
N ILE A 129 9.23 -12.08 -20.47
CA ILE A 129 9.03 -11.08 -21.53
C ILE A 129 10.34 -10.83 -22.27
N ASP A 130 11.45 -10.64 -21.55
CA ASP A 130 12.77 -10.42 -22.14
C ASP A 130 13.26 -11.60 -23.01
N GLY A 131 12.75 -12.80 -22.73
CA GLY A 131 13.04 -14.00 -23.52
C GLY A 131 12.17 -14.20 -24.76
N ILE A 132 11.16 -13.34 -25.01
CA ILE A 132 10.33 -13.42 -26.22
C ILE A 132 11.06 -12.75 -27.38
N ASP A 133 11.38 -13.54 -28.41
CA ASP A 133 11.84 -13.00 -29.69
C ASP A 133 10.64 -12.47 -30.48
N VAL A 134 10.60 -11.15 -30.69
CA VAL A 134 9.50 -10.45 -31.35
C VAL A 134 9.72 -10.40 -32.88
N GLU A 135 10.91 -10.75 -33.37
CA GLU A 135 11.29 -10.63 -34.78
C GLU A 135 11.39 -11.99 -35.52
N ALA A 136 11.10 -13.10 -34.85
CA ALA A 136 11.14 -14.46 -35.39
C ALA A 136 9.91 -14.87 -36.22
#